data_AF-A0A7X7QA46-F1
#
_entry.id   AF-A0A7X7QA46-F1
#
_cell.length_a   1.000
_cell.length_b   1.000
_cell.length_c   1.000
_cell.angle_alpha   90.00
_cell.angle_beta   90.00
_cell.angle_gamma   90.00
#
_symmetry.space_group_name_H-M   'P 1'
#
loop_
_entity.id
_entity.type
_entity.pdbx_description
1 polymer ?
#
loop_
_entity_poly.entity_id
_entity_poly.type
_entity_poly.pdbx_seq_one_letter_code
_entity_poly.pdbx_strand_id
1 'polypeptide(L)'
;MADLQRLDTLIHARQPEQVTELEQLFYRYAQADAPRQAEHASLAYRMRLLFLDRWNLWPRLTRYRTWTGPEGQTINGTNNCSERGIGWGIKELYRSMRGYKRPQSALNVSRLLTWSGDYLDRGGADLALLVA
;
A
#
# COMPACT_ATOMS: atom_id res chain seq x y z
N MET A 1 -21.54 -11.61 -12.90
CA MET A 1 -21.09 -10.22 -13.15
C MET A 1 -21.50 -9.26 -12.05
N ALA A 2 -22.73 -9.32 -11.52
CA ALA A 2 -23.20 -8.44 -10.43
C ALA A 2 -22.26 -8.42 -9.20
N ASP A 3 -21.81 -9.58 -8.72
CA ASP A 3 -20.90 -9.64 -7.55
C ASP A 3 -19.54 -8.98 -7.80
N LEU A 4 -19.03 -8.99 -9.04
CA LEU A 4 -17.79 -8.30 -9.39
C LEU A 4 -17.99 -6.78 -9.47
N GLN A 5 -19.12 -6.33 -10.01
CA GLN A 5 -19.49 -4.90 -10.00
C GLN A 5 -19.71 -4.41 -8.56
N ARG A 6 -20.28 -5.27 -7.71
CA ARG A 6 -20.43 -4.97 -6.30
C ARG A 6 -19.06 -4.85 -5.62
N LEU A 7 -18.16 -5.80 -5.87
CA LEU A 7 -16.80 -5.73 -5.37
C LEU A 7 -16.09 -4.44 -5.79
N ASP A 8 -16.25 -4.01 -7.04
CA ASP A 8 -15.70 -2.75 -7.54
C ASP A 8 -16.23 -1.55 -6.72
N THR A 9 -17.53 -1.51 -6.46
CA THR A 9 -18.15 -0.48 -5.61
C THR A 9 -17.55 -0.48 -4.19
N LEU A 10 -17.35 -1.65 -3.60
CA LEU A 10 -16.73 -1.78 -2.27
C LEU A 10 -15.30 -1.26 -2.30
N ILE A 11 -14.49 -1.63 -3.30
CA ILE A 11 -13.09 -1.22 -3.43
C ILE A 11 -12.93 0.30 -3.54
N HIS A 12 -13.90 0.98 -4.15
CA HIS A 12 -13.90 2.45 -4.22
C HIS A 12 -14.35 3.09 -2.90
N ALA A 13 -15.36 2.53 -2.23
CA ALA A 13 -15.86 3.07 -0.97
C ALA A 13 -14.87 2.85 0.20
N ARG A 14 -14.27 1.65 0.28
CA ARG A 14 -13.35 1.20 1.33
C ARG A 14 -13.87 1.44 2.75
N GLN A 15 -15.13 1.13 3.02
CA GLN A 15 -15.67 1.29 4.37
C GLN A 15 -15.33 0.06 5.23
N PRO A 16 -14.84 0.23 6.48
CA PRO A 16 -14.46 -0.90 7.33
C PRO A 16 -15.59 -1.91 7.55
N GLU A 17 -16.83 -1.42 7.69
CA GLU A 17 -18.03 -2.21 7.98
C GLU A 17 -18.42 -3.13 6.82
N GLN A 18 -17.94 -2.85 5.60
CA GLN A 18 -18.17 -3.67 4.41
C GLN A 18 -17.47 -5.03 4.46
N VAL A 19 -16.62 -5.28 5.48
CA VAL A 19 -16.01 -6.61 5.70
C VAL A 19 -17.06 -7.72 5.79
N THR A 20 -18.21 -7.44 6.42
CA THR A 20 -19.31 -8.39 6.57
C THR A 20 -19.97 -8.71 5.23
N GLU A 21 -20.01 -7.76 4.30
CA GLU A 21 -20.54 -7.99 2.96
C GLU A 21 -19.59 -8.87 2.13
N LEU A 22 -18.27 -8.68 2.27
CA LEU A 22 -17.27 -9.54 1.62
C LEU A 22 -17.32 -10.98 2.14
N GLU A 23 -17.55 -11.16 3.43
CA GLU A 23 -17.80 -12.48 4.04
C GLU A 23 -19.03 -13.16 3.40
N GLN A 24 -20.14 -12.44 3.28
CA GLN A 24 -21.35 -12.96 2.62
C GLN A 24 -21.09 -13.35 1.16
N LEU A 25 -20.35 -12.51 0.42
CA LEU A 25 -19.97 -12.79 -0.95
C LEU A 25 -19.08 -14.04 -1.05
N PHE A 26 -18.13 -14.22 -0.12
CA PHE A 26 -17.34 -15.45 -0.05
C PHE A 26 -18.21 -16.68 0.16
N TYR A 27 -19.14 -16.66 1.11
CA TYR A 27 -19.98 -17.82 1.43
C TYR A 27 -20.89 -18.26 0.28
N ARG A 28 -21.26 -17.36 -0.64
CA ARG A 28 -21.99 -17.73 -1.88
C ARG A 28 -21.21 -18.71 -2.76
N TYR A 29 -19.88 -18.62 -2.74
CA TYR A 29 -18.99 -19.45 -3.56
C TYR A 29 -18.23 -20.49 -2.73
N ALA A 30 -18.43 -20.56 -1.41
CA ALA A 30 -17.65 -21.43 -0.53
C ALA A 30 -17.74 -22.92 -0.88
N GLN A 31 -18.87 -23.34 -1.46
CA GLN A 31 -19.13 -24.72 -1.90
C GLN A 31 -18.49 -25.07 -3.26
N ALA A 32 -17.82 -24.11 -3.92
CA ALA A 32 -17.15 -24.39 -5.19
C ALA A 32 -15.93 -25.31 -4.96
N ASP A 33 -15.95 -26.46 -5.64
CA ASP A 33 -14.86 -27.44 -5.59
C ASP A 33 -13.55 -26.88 -6.16
N ALA A 34 -12.44 -27.31 -5.57
CA ALA A 34 -11.12 -27.07 -6.14
C ALA A 34 -10.94 -27.89 -7.42
N PRO A 35 -10.26 -27.35 -8.45
CA PRO A 35 -9.96 -28.11 -9.66
C PRO A 35 -9.08 -29.32 -9.32
N ARG A 36 -9.29 -30.43 -10.01
CA ARG A 36 -8.39 -31.58 -9.92
C ARG A 36 -7.10 -31.32 -10.71
N GLN A 37 -6.13 -32.22 -10.53
CA GLN A 37 -4.90 -32.18 -11.32
C GLN A 37 -5.24 -32.20 -12.83
N ALA A 38 -4.64 -31.26 -13.56
CA ALA A 38 -4.86 -31.01 -14.99
C ALA A 38 -6.24 -30.42 -15.39
N GLU A 39 -7.12 -30.08 -14.44
CA GLU A 39 -8.36 -29.35 -14.71
C GLU A 39 -8.16 -27.83 -14.58
N HIS A 40 -8.92 -27.06 -15.37
CA HIS A 40 -9.00 -25.63 -15.18
C HIS A 40 -9.94 -25.27 -14.02
N ALA A 41 -9.53 -24.28 -13.21
CA ALA A 41 -10.38 -23.70 -12.18
C ALA A 41 -11.69 -23.15 -12.79
N SER A 42 -12.81 -23.63 -12.26
CA SER A 42 -14.15 -23.11 -12.57
C SER A 42 -14.26 -21.63 -12.18
N LEU A 43 -15.21 -20.91 -12.80
CA LEU A 43 -15.47 -19.52 -12.44
C LEU A 43 -15.85 -19.38 -10.96
N ALA A 44 -16.70 -20.27 -10.45
CA ALA A 44 -17.13 -20.26 -9.06
C ALA A 44 -15.95 -20.43 -8.08
N TYR A 45 -15.01 -21.31 -8.40
CA TYR A 45 -13.79 -21.48 -7.59
C TYR A 45 -12.89 -20.25 -7.62
N ARG A 46 -12.73 -19.60 -8.79
CA ARG A 46 -11.99 -18.32 -8.88
C ARG A 46 -12.65 -17.23 -8.06
N MET A 47 -13.98 -17.15 -8.07
CA MET A 47 -14.75 -16.20 -7.25
C MET A 47 -14.58 -16.49 -5.76
N ARG A 48 -14.59 -17.77 -5.35
CA ARG A 48 -14.29 -18.20 -3.98
C ARG A 48 -12.94 -17.66 -3.52
N LEU A 49 -11.88 -17.86 -4.30
CA LEU A 49 -10.53 -17.37 -3.95
C LEU A 49 -10.46 -15.85 -3.93
N LEU A 50 -11.08 -15.17 -4.91
CA LEU A 50 -11.11 -13.72 -4.98
C LEU A 50 -11.75 -13.12 -3.72
N PHE A 51 -12.94 -13.57 -3.34
CA PHE A 51 -13.63 -13.03 -2.17
C PHE A 51 -12.97 -13.43 -0.85
N LEU A 52 -12.41 -14.64 -0.76
CA LEU A 52 -11.60 -15.03 0.40
C LEU A 52 -10.42 -14.09 0.60
N ASP A 53 -9.68 -13.79 -0.47
CA ASP A 53 -8.55 -12.86 -0.39
C ASP A 53 -9.02 -11.45 0.00
N ARG A 54 -10.05 -10.93 -0.67
CA ARG A 54 -10.56 -9.58 -0.38
C ARG A 54 -11.07 -9.46 1.04
N TRP A 55 -11.78 -10.46 1.54
CA TRP A 55 -12.24 -10.51 2.93
C TRP A 55 -11.07 -10.50 3.91
N ASN A 56 -10.07 -11.38 3.71
CA ASN A 56 -8.88 -11.45 4.57
C ASN A 56 -8.04 -10.17 4.58
N LEU A 57 -7.93 -9.50 3.43
CA LEU A 57 -7.14 -8.27 3.30
C LEU A 57 -7.90 -7.02 3.78
N TRP A 58 -9.23 -7.06 3.85
CA TRP A 58 -10.05 -5.87 4.09
C TRP A 58 -9.63 -5.06 5.32
N PRO A 59 -9.41 -5.65 6.52
CA PRO A 59 -9.03 -4.89 7.70
C PRO A 59 -7.68 -4.17 7.55
N ARG A 60 -6.78 -4.69 6.70
CA ARG A 60 -5.50 -4.04 6.39
C ARG A 60 -5.71 -2.89 5.41
N LEU A 61 -6.56 -3.08 4.39
CA LEU A 61 -6.85 -2.08 3.37
C LEU A 61 -7.63 -0.88 3.90
N THR A 62 -8.47 -1.06 4.92
CA THR A 62 -9.27 0.01 5.53
C THR A 62 -8.68 0.55 6.83
N ARG A 63 -7.52 0.03 7.27
CA ARG A 63 -6.91 0.39 8.56
C ARG A 63 -6.67 1.89 8.74
N TYR A 64 -6.37 2.61 7.66
CA TYR A 64 -6.17 4.06 7.71
C TYR A 64 -7.41 4.83 8.19
N ARG A 65 -8.61 4.25 8.05
CA ARG A 65 -9.87 4.87 8.50
C ARG A 65 -10.16 4.65 9.97
N THR A 66 -9.58 3.61 10.59
CA THR A 66 -9.89 3.20 11.96
C THR A 66 -8.70 3.35 12.91
N TRP A 67 -7.50 3.48 12.38
CA TRP A 67 -6.30 3.65 13.20
C TRP A 67 -6.25 5.04 13.82
N THR A 68 -6.03 5.05 15.13
CA THR A 68 -5.74 6.25 15.90
C THR A 68 -4.44 6.04 16.67
N GLY A 69 -3.55 7.02 16.63
CA GLY A 69 -2.31 7.01 17.40
C GLY A 69 -2.51 7.41 18.87
N PRO A 70 -1.47 7.28 19.71
CA PRO A 70 -1.54 7.59 21.14
C PRO A 70 -2.00 9.03 21.48
N GLU A 71 -1.81 9.97 20.56
CA GLU A 71 -2.17 11.39 20.75
C GLU A 71 -3.32 11.81 19.83
N GLY A 72 -4.13 10.85 19.36
CA GLY A 72 -5.24 11.13 18.45
C GLY A 72 -4.83 11.31 16.99
N GLN A 73 -3.61 10.91 16.61
CA GLN A 73 -3.17 10.98 15.21
C GLN A 73 -4.02 10.06 14.34
N THR A 74 -4.25 10.45 13.09
CA THR A 74 -4.95 9.64 12.08
C THR A 74 -4.07 9.47 10.84
N ILE A 75 -4.38 8.46 10.02
CA ILE A 75 -3.66 8.24 8.75
C ILE A 75 -4.46 8.90 7.63
N ASN A 76 -3.80 9.74 6.84
CA ASN A 76 -4.38 10.28 5.63
C ASN A 76 -4.64 9.12 4.63
N GLY A 77 -5.88 9.02 4.12
CA GLY A 77 -6.25 7.98 3.14
C GLY A 77 -5.70 8.18 1.74
N THR A 78 -5.00 9.30 1.49
CA THR A 78 -4.28 9.57 0.24
C THR A 78 -2.83 9.16 0.36
N ASN A 79 -2.23 8.75 -0.76
CA ASN A 79 -0.81 8.40 -0.82
C ASN A 79 0.10 9.64 -0.87
N ASN A 80 -0.44 10.87 -0.92
CA ASN A 80 0.31 12.11 -1.10
C ASN A 80 1.50 12.25 -0.13
N CYS A 81 1.32 11.94 1.16
CA CYS A 81 2.41 12.01 2.14
C CYS A 81 3.51 11.00 1.82
N SER A 82 3.14 9.76 1.50
CA SER A 82 4.09 8.71 1.12
C SER A 82 4.78 9.02 -0.21
N GLU A 83 4.04 9.48 -1.22
CA GLU A 83 4.58 9.88 -2.52
C GLU A 83 5.53 11.07 -2.41
N ARG A 84 5.24 12.03 -1.53
CA ARG A 84 6.13 13.16 -1.24
C ARG A 84 7.39 12.69 -0.52
N GLY A 85 7.27 11.84 0.49
CA GLY A 85 8.42 11.25 1.19
C GLY A 85 9.31 10.43 0.25
N ILE A 86 8.71 9.58 -0.58
CA ILE A 86 9.42 8.85 -1.64
C ILE A 86 10.02 9.83 -2.65
N GLY A 87 9.27 10.85 -3.06
CA GLY A 87 9.67 11.88 -4.01
C GLY A 87 10.91 12.66 -3.58
N TRP A 88 10.97 13.08 -2.33
CA TRP A 88 12.07 13.90 -1.80
C TRP A 88 13.24 13.05 -1.30
N GLY A 89 12.98 11.90 -0.67
CA GLY A 89 14.02 11.10 -0.02
C GLY A 89 14.60 9.95 -0.86
N ILE A 90 13.86 9.45 -1.86
CA ILE A 90 14.22 8.21 -2.60
C ILE A 90 14.29 8.42 -4.10
N LYS A 91 13.32 9.13 -4.69
CA LYS A 91 13.35 9.54 -6.10
C LYS A 91 14.37 10.66 -6.25
N GLU A 92 15.64 10.30 -6.11
CA GLU A 92 16.71 11.07 -6.71
C GLU A 92 16.31 11.43 -8.13
N LEU A 93 16.25 12.73 -8.36
CA LEU A 93 15.92 13.35 -9.62
C LEU A 93 16.56 12.57 -10.78
N TYR A 94 15.71 11.96 -11.60
CA TYR A 94 16.03 11.52 -12.94
C TYR A 94 16.94 12.56 -13.62
N ARG A 95 18.21 12.24 -13.88
CA ARG A 95 18.69 12.22 -15.28
C ARG A 95 20.10 11.72 -15.57
N SER A 96 21.05 11.61 -14.65
CA SER A 96 22.45 11.40 -15.09
C SER A 96 23.18 10.13 -14.68
N MET A 97 22.69 9.29 -13.75
CA MET A 97 23.53 8.17 -13.26
C MET A 97 22.95 6.78 -13.52
N ARG A 98 23.76 5.95 -14.18
CA ARG A 98 23.70 4.48 -14.25
C ARG A 98 23.83 3.87 -12.84
N GLY A 99 22.82 4.06 -11.98
CA GLY A 99 22.76 3.50 -10.62
C GLY A 99 23.95 3.82 -9.72
N TYR A 100 23.95 3.23 -8.53
CA TYR A 100 25.08 3.30 -7.61
C TYR A 100 26.08 2.16 -7.88
N LYS A 101 27.37 2.48 -7.93
CA LYS A 101 28.43 1.47 -8.12
C LYS A 101 28.64 0.56 -6.90
N ARG A 102 28.17 0.97 -5.72
CA ARG A 102 28.28 0.21 -4.45
C ARG A 102 27.04 0.46 -3.58
N PRO A 103 26.55 -0.55 -2.82
CA PRO A 103 25.39 -0.38 -1.93
C PRO A 103 25.57 0.74 -0.90
N GLN A 104 26.79 0.93 -0.38
CA GLN A 104 27.06 1.98 0.61
C GLN A 104 26.80 3.39 0.08
N SER A 105 27.04 3.64 -1.22
CA SER A 105 26.76 4.94 -1.82
C SER A 105 25.27 5.22 -1.86
N ALA A 106 24.45 4.22 -2.17
CA ALA A 106 22.99 4.35 -2.10
C ALA A 106 22.53 4.70 -0.68
N LEU A 107 23.05 3.99 0.33
CA LEU A 107 22.72 4.26 1.72
C LEU A 107 23.14 5.67 2.16
N ASN A 108 24.35 6.09 1.83
CA ASN A 108 24.86 7.41 2.21
C ASN A 108 24.00 8.53 1.62
N VAL A 109 23.65 8.42 0.33
CA VAL A 109 22.88 9.46 -0.34
C VAL A 109 21.41 9.45 0.10
N SER A 110 20.76 8.28 0.20
CA SER A 110 19.38 8.21 0.71
C SER A 110 19.26 8.74 2.15
N ARG A 111 20.25 8.49 3.00
CA ARG A 111 20.27 9.04 4.38
C ARG A 111 20.48 10.55 4.38
N LEU A 112 21.42 11.04 3.56
CA LEU A 112 21.66 12.48 3.42
C LEU A 112 20.40 13.21 2.94
N LEU A 113 19.75 12.70 1.89
CA LEU A 113 18.54 13.32 1.33
C LEU A 113 17.37 13.29 2.32
N THR A 114 17.18 12.18 3.03
CA THR A 114 16.16 12.10 4.10
C THR A 114 16.43 13.12 5.19
N TRP A 115 17.68 13.16 5.70
CA TRP A 115 18.08 14.13 6.72
C TRP A 115 17.88 15.56 6.23
N SER A 116 18.30 15.90 5.00
CA SER A 116 18.09 17.25 4.46
C SER A 116 16.61 17.59 4.27
N GLY A 117 15.79 16.62 3.89
CA GLY A 117 14.34 16.74 3.76
C GLY A 117 13.66 17.14 5.07
N ASP A 118 14.11 16.60 6.21
CA ASP A 118 13.55 16.89 7.53
C ASP A 118 13.73 18.36 7.96
N TYR A 119 14.67 19.09 7.34
CA TYR A 119 14.92 20.51 7.59
C TYR A 119 14.30 21.45 6.55
N LEU A 120 13.58 20.95 5.54
CA LEU A 120 12.98 21.82 4.50
C LEU A 120 12.04 22.88 5.11
N ASP A 121 11.23 22.48 6.08
CA ASP A 121 10.33 23.39 6.81
C ASP A 121 11.04 24.20 7.91
N ARG A 122 12.36 24.03 8.08
CA ARG A 122 13.20 24.65 9.13
C ARG A 122 14.30 25.54 8.58
N GLY A 123 14.22 25.93 7.31
CA GLY A 123 15.20 26.80 6.65
C GLY A 123 16.34 26.06 5.94
N GLY A 124 16.23 24.74 5.78
CA GLY A 124 17.23 23.90 5.13
C GLY A 124 18.25 23.30 6.10
N ALA A 125 18.94 22.26 5.65
CA ALA A 125 19.94 21.57 6.45
C ALA A 125 21.32 22.21 6.31
N ASP A 126 22.05 22.32 7.43
CA ASP A 126 23.41 22.86 7.45
C ASP A 126 24.42 21.81 6.94
N LEU A 127 24.75 21.88 5.64
CA LEU A 127 25.68 20.96 5.00
C LEU A 127 27.14 21.12 5.49
N ALA A 128 27.48 22.20 6.21
CA ALA A 128 28.83 22.38 6.76
C ALA A 128 29.18 21.27 7.76
N LEU A 129 28.18 20.71 8.45
CA LEU A 129 28.33 19.59 9.39
C LEU A 129 28.88 18.30 8.74
N LEU A 130 28.88 18.20 7.42
CA LEU A 130 29.33 17.02 6.68
C LEU A 130 30.78 17.11 6.22
N VAL A 131 31.42 18.27 6.38
CA VAL A 131 32.78 18.56 5.88
C VAL A 131 33.79 18.72 7.03
N ALA A 132 33.33 18.74 8.28
CA ALA A 132 34.15 18.75 9.49
C ALA A 132 34.65 17.34 9.86
#